data_AF-A0A2E1H2P6-F1
#
_entry.id   AF-A0A2E1H2P6-F1
#
_cell.length_a   1.000
_cell.length_b   1.000
_cell.length_c   1.000
_cell.angle_alpha   90.00
_cell.angle_beta   90.00
_cell.angle_gamma   90.00
#
_symmetry.space_group_name_H-M   'P 1'
#
loop_
_entity.id
_entity.type
_entity.pdbx_description
1 polymer ?
#
loop_
_entity_poly.entity_id
_entity_poly.type
_entity_poly.pdbx_seq_one_letter_code
_entity_poly.pdbx_strand_id
1 'polypeptide(L)'
;MILSAAILALFGAQATESECTMCANSPERMQQAGVVGHGPYLFFTTDSEEISERIGNKKLMWVETKHFRFGADIKSWKIPVKDKKTYLAELTEFAKAFPHITPKKIKTLDPWMRIHLMAWRAENAYQALMNMFGWEEDPFSQLPTEDVFIDAAKNGWSEVLKQHWLDSEKRKPGLPQWLGLGRHFGMPMKHEVLLLIKEKEISIMKRDYIGLLDSHPQRWHNDWRPFGENPVSRSMWFGLATESEKIKHDRHLHNAMLHNVIINLFDAYMLYLYEAPVWMRVGFGHYFTQINDPRYNMYDLDEGSTEFSEDSKEWVKSIKSIVAKKDVLGFVSLGKMRSYGDINFNAHVESWSKIVFMYEHNREKFAKWILLLKNNPDATANLDAQRRALQEAYGWSFMQADEEWATWVNKLVVPKK
;
A
#
# COMPACT_ATOMS: atom_id res chain seq x y z
N MET A 1 61.04 14.39 32.01
CA MET A 1 60.56 13.36 31.07
C MET A 1 59.20 12.89 31.59
N ILE A 2 58.10 13.62 31.44
CA ILE A 2 57.38 14.06 30.23
C ILE A 2 56.92 12.87 29.37
N LEU A 3 55.62 12.57 29.53
CA LEU A 3 54.65 11.94 28.62
C LEU A 3 54.95 10.56 28.01
N SER A 4 54.13 9.56 28.39
CA SER A 4 53.37 8.71 27.44
C SER A 4 52.39 7.79 28.17
N ALA A 5 51.26 8.36 28.63
CA ALA A 5 50.08 7.61 29.06
C ALA A 5 48.85 8.55 29.12
N ALA A 6 48.55 9.24 28.02
CA ALA A 6 47.28 9.92 27.76
C ALA A 6 47.43 10.68 26.44
N ILE A 7 46.88 10.14 25.35
CA ILE A 7 46.28 10.81 24.19
C ILE A 7 45.75 9.66 23.32
N LEU A 8 44.55 9.20 23.67
CA LEU A 8 43.71 8.36 22.80
C LEU A 8 42.25 8.59 23.21
N ALA A 9 41.87 9.86 23.26
CA ALA A 9 40.50 10.33 23.44
C ALA A 9 40.51 11.82 23.18
N LEU A 10 40.43 12.23 21.91
CA LEU A 10 40.01 13.55 21.44
C LEU A 10 40.00 13.55 19.90
N PHE A 11 39.27 12.62 19.31
CA PHE A 11 38.56 12.92 18.08
C PHE A 11 37.10 12.99 18.47
N GLY A 12 36.56 14.21 18.51
CA GLY A 12 35.16 14.44 18.76
C GLY A 12 34.36 13.65 17.73
N ALA A 13 33.58 12.70 18.21
CA ALA A 13 32.49 12.15 17.42
C ALA A 13 31.59 13.33 17.03
N GLN A 14 31.70 13.77 15.78
CA GLN A 14 30.59 14.41 15.10
C GLN A 14 29.38 13.51 15.35
N ALA A 15 28.30 14.08 15.88
CA ALA A 15 27.08 13.36 16.19
C ALA A 15 26.67 12.53 14.96
N THR A 16 26.88 11.23 15.04
CA THR A 16 26.42 10.26 14.06
C THR A 16 24.89 10.26 14.10
N GLU A 17 24.29 10.09 12.93
CA GLU A 17 22.85 9.98 12.67
C GLU A 17 22.08 9.33 13.84
N SER A 18 20.91 9.90 14.19
CA SER A 18 20.15 9.48 15.37
C SER A 18 19.86 7.97 15.33
N GLU A 19 20.52 7.21 16.21
CA GLU A 19 20.36 5.77 16.38
C GLU A 19 18.88 5.38 16.48
N CYS A 20 18.48 4.34 15.74
CA CYS A 20 17.09 3.87 15.73
C CYS A 20 16.68 3.37 17.11
N THR A 21 15.65 3.98 17.72
CA THR A 21 15.19 3.62 19.08
C THR A 21 14.58 2.22 19.17
N MET A 22 14.18 1.64 18.04
CA MET A 22 13.50 0.35 17.98
C MET A 22 14.46 -0.83 17.83
N CYS A 23 15.52 -0.71 17.03
CA CYS A 23 16.46 -1.81 16.84
C CYS A 23 17.91 -1.47 17.15
N ALA A 24 18.22 -0.21 17.50
CA ALA A 24 19.58 0.26 17.76
C ALA A 24 20.56 -0.06 16.61
N ASN A 25 20.05 -0.21 15.38
CA ASN A 25 20.78 -0.71 14.22
C ASN A 25 21.48 -2.08 14.44
N SER A 26 21.03 -2.87 15.42
CA SER A 26 21.55 -4.23 15.66
C SER A 26 21.03 -5.17 14.56
N PRO A 27 21.93 -5.88 13.85
CA PRO A 27 21.54 -6.84 12.82
C PRO A 27 20.56 -7.90 13.34
N GLU A 28 20.77 -8.39 14.57
CA GLU A 28 19.89 -9.39 15.19
C GLU A 28 18.49 -8.85 15.43
N ARG A 29 18.37 -7.63 15.96
CA ARG A 29 17.07 -6.98 16.20
C ARG A 29 16.37 -6.63 14.90
N MET A 30 17.11 -6.17 13.90
CA MET A 30 16.57 -5.86 12.57
C MET A 30 16.03 -7.12 11.90
N GLN A 31 16.82 -8.20 11.87
CA GLN A 31 16.40 -9.48 11.32
C GLN A 31 15.15 -10.03 12.03
N GLN A 32 15.12 -10.01 13.37
CA GLN A 32 13.95 -10.43 14.15
C GLN A 32 12.70 -9.61 13.81
N ALA A 33 12.87 -8.31 13.55
CA ALA A 33 11.80 -7.39 13.24
C ALA A 33 11.36 -7.41 11.76
N GLY A 34 12.04 -8.16 10.88
CA GLY A 34 11.82 -8.12 9.44
C GLY A 34 12.29 -6.82 8.78
N VAL A 35 13.21 -6.10 9.44
CA VAL A 35 13.85 -4.89 8.91
C VAL A 35 15.10 -5.31 8.14
N VAL A 36 15.21 -4.85 6.90
CA VAL A 36 16.34 -5.13 6.01
C VAL A 36 17.44 -4.08 6.17
N GLY A 37 17.08 -2.81 6.32
CA GLY A 37 18.03 -1.70 6.33
C GLY A 37 17.40 -0.35 6.71
N HIS A 38 18.23 0.65 6.96
CA HIS A 38 17.82 2.05 7.17
C HIS A 38 18.39 3.00 6.10
N GLY A 39 18.72 2.45 4.92
CA GLY A 39 19.36 3.20 3.84
C GLY A 39 20.90 3.22 3.94
N PRO A 40 21.58 3.72 2.89
CA PRO A 40 20.98 4.11 1.61
C PRO A 40 20.45 2.92 0.80
N TYR A 41 19.35 3.12 0.07
CA TYR A 41 18.80 2.16 -0.89
C TYR A 41 18.08 2.86 -2.04
N LEU A 42 17.82 2.14 -3.12
CA LEU A 42 17.10 2.66 -4.29
C LEU A 42 15.69 3.17 -3.90
N PHE A 43 15.39 4.40 -4.29
CA PHE A 43 14.08 5.04 -4.08
C PHE A 43 13.79 5.99 -5.26
N PHE A 44 12.60 5.91 -5.87
CA PHE A 44 12.37 6.54 -7.19
C PHE A 44 13.47 6.15 -8.22
N THR A 45 13.89 7.06 -9.08
CA THR A 45 14.98 6.85 -10.05
C THR A 45 16.38 7.07 -9.45
N THR A 46 16.50 7.19 -8.12
CA THR A 46 17.74 7.49 -7.40
C THR A 46 17.82 6.65 -6.10
N ASP A 47 18.36 7.20 -5.01
CA ASP A 47 18.41 6.61 -3.67
C ASP A 47 17.84 7.53 -2.56
N SER A 48 17.68 6.95 -1.37
CA SER A 48 17.16 7.61 -0.18
C SER A 48 18.02 8.77 0.35
N GLU A 49 19.33 8.79 0.11
CA GLU A 49 20.19 9.90 0.53
C GLU A 49 19.93 11.12 -0.35
N GLU A 50 19.95 10.94 -1.68
CA GLU A 50 19.62 11.99 -2.65
C GLU A 50 18.22 12.57 -2.37
N ILE A 51 17.23 11.73 -2.02
CA ILE A 51 15.90 12.22 -1.63
C ILE A 51 15.98 13.14 -0.41
N SER A 52 16.72 12.74 0.62
CA SER A 52 16.86 13.50 1.87
C SER A 52 17.54 14.85 1.63
N GLU A 53 18.57 14.86 0.80
CA GLU A 53 19.28 16.07 0.37
C GLU A 53 18.37 16.99 -0.47
N ARG A 54 17.66 16.41 -1.44
CA ARG A 54 16.80 17.15 -2.38
C ARG A 54 15.69 17.93 -1.70
N ILE A 55 15.02 17.33 -0.71
CA ILE A 55 13.99 18.03 0.07
C ILE A 55 14.58 18.86 1.23
N GLY A 56 15.89 18.71 1.50
CA GLY A 56 16.59 19.39 2.59
C GLY A 56 16.10 18.99 3.97
N ASN A 57 15.62 17.76 4.15
CA ASN A 57 15.03 17.29 5.41
C ASN A 57 15.93 16.28 6.13
N LYS A 58 16.74 16.79 7.06
CA LYS A 58 17.66 15.99 7.90
C LYS A 58 16.96 15.11 8.95
N LYS A 59 15.63 15.17 9.07
CA LYS A 59 14.84 14.36 10.01
C LYS A 59 14.17 13.17 9.34
N LEU A 60 14.33 13.02 8.02
CA LEU A 60 13.77 11.92 7.27
C LEU A 60 14.43 10.62 7.73
N MET A 61 13.61 9.71 8.28
CA MET A 61 14.05 8.37 8.66
C MET A 61 13.71 7.39 7.56
N TRP A 62 14.53 6.35 7.42
CA TRP A 62 14.38 5.34 6.38
C TRP A 62 14.27 3.95 7.01
N VAL A 63 13.34 3.14 6.51
CA VAL A 63 13.14 1.74 6.93
C VAL A 63 12.83 0.89 5.71
N GLU A 64 13.65 -0.13 5.48
CA GLU A 64 13.39 -1.17 4.48
C GLU A 64 12.90 -2.45 5.15
N THR A 65 11.94 -3.10 4.49
CA THR A 65 11.34 -4.38 4.89
C THR A 65 11.42 -5.37 3.72
N LYS A 66 10.76 -6.52 3.82
CA LYS A 66 10.77 -7.52 2.75
C LYS A 66 10.15 -6.98 1.45
N HIS A 67 9.03 -6.26 1.54
CA HIS A 67 8.30 -5.80 0.35
C HIS A 67 8.25 -4.29 0.19
N PHE A 68 8.70 -3.51 1.19
CA PHE A 68 8.60 -2.05 1.15
C PHE A 68 9.89 -1.32 1.51
N ARG A 69 10.03 -0.11 0.96
CA ARG A 69 10.97 0.93 1.37
C ARG A 69 10.18 2.15 1.85
N PHE A 70 10.44 2.58 3.08
CA PHE A 70 9.76 3.71 3.71
C PHE A 70 10.72 4.87 3.92
N GLY A 71 10.30 6.08 3.57
CA GLY A 71 10.86 7.32 4.09
C GLY A 71 9.79 8.03 4.93
N ALA A 72 10.13 8.49 6.14
CA ALA A 72 9.17 9.27 6.93
C ALA A 72 9.80 10.37 7.79
N ASP A 73 9.24 11.58 7.73
CA ASP A 73 9.38 12.61 8.75
C ASP A 73 8.03 12.76 9.44
N ILE A 74 7.93 12.26 10.67
CA ILE A 74 6.69 12.18 11.43
C ILE A 74 6.93 12.53 12.90
N LYS A 75 6.01 13.29 13.51
CA LYS A 75 6.12 13.73 14.90
C LYS A 75 5.87 12.59 15.89
N SER A 76 6.33 12.70 17.13
CA SER A 76 5.87 11.78 18.19
C SER A 76 4.35 11.87 18.38
N TRP A 77 3.72 10.76 18.76
CA TRP A 77 2.28 10.67 18.94
C TRP A 77 1.91 10.21 20.34
N LYS A 78 1.27 11.08 21.13
CA LYS A 78 0.73 10.71 22.44
C LYS A 78 -0.62 10.01 22.26
N ILE A 79 -0.71 8.75 22.69
CA ILE A 79 -1.90 7.91 22.51
C ILE A 79 -3.08 8.50 23.30
N PRO A 80 -4.19 8.88 22.64
CA PRO A 80 -5.37 9.38 23.34
C PRO A 80 -6.00 8.30 24.21
N VAL A 81 -6.60 8.69 25.34
CA VAL A 81 -7.23 7.76 26.29
C VAL A 81 -8.28 6.88 25.61
N LYS A 82 -9.10 7.47 24.73
CA LYS A 82 -10.15 6.77 23.98
C LYS A 82 -9.64 5.66 23.05
N ASP A 83 -8.39 5.74 22.60
CA ASP A 83 -7.81 4.78 21.66
C ASP A 83 -6.84 3.78 22.33
N LYS A 84 -6.61 3.91 23.65
CA LYS A 84 -5.64 3.07 24.40
C LYS A 84 -5.88 1.57 24.22
N LYS A 85 -7.13 1.12 24.20
CA LYS A 85 -7.47 -0.30 24.02
C LYS A 85 -7.05 -0.79 22.63
N THR A 86 -7.35 0.00 21.60
CA THR A 86 -6.99 -0.31 20.20
C THR A 86 -5.47 -0.35 20.02
N TYR A 87 -4.75 0.67 20.50
CA TYR A 87 -3.29 0.67 20.44
C TYR A 87 -2.68 -0.46 21.27
N LEU A 88 -3.22 -0.77 22.46
CA LEU A 88 -2.68 -1.87 23.26
C LEU A 88 -2.75 -3.21 22.52
N ALA A 89 -3.87 -3.50 21.84
CA ALA A 89 -4.01 -4.71 21.04
C ALA A 89 -2.99 -4.74 19.89
N GLU A 90 -2.90 -3.67 19.11
CA GLU A 90 -1.96 -3.54 17.98
C GLU A 90 -0.50 -3.63 18.44
N LEU A 91 -0.13 -2.91 19.49
CA LEU A 91 1.22 -2.93 20.05
C LEU A 91 1.60 -4.29 20.65
N THR A 92 0.62 -5.08 21.12
CA THR A 92 0.87 -6.44 21.60
C THR A 92 1.28 -7.36 20.47
N GLU A 93 0.64 -7.24 19.30
CA GLU A 93 1.03 -7.99 18.11
C GLU A 93 2.37 -7.50 17.55
N PHE A 94 2.56 -6.18 17.46
CA PHE A 94 3.82 -5.56 17.04
C PHE A 94 5.01 -5.95 17.93
N ALA A 95 4.80 -6.11 19.24
CA ALA A 95 5.84 -6.53 20.18
C ALA A 95 6.38 -7.94 19.93
N LYS A 96 5.68 -8.79 19.16
CA LYS A 96 6.21 -10.11 18.77
C LYS A 96 7.47 -9.97 17.90
N ALA A 97 7.52 -8.93 17.05
CA ALA A 97 8.67 -8.57 16.24
C ALA A 97 9.71 -7.72 17.00
N PHE A 98 9.25 -6.96 18.01
CA PHE A 98 10.09 -6.08 18.83
C PHE A 98 9.97 -6.42 20.33
N PRO A 99 10.52 -7.55 20.82
CA PRO A 99 10.21 -8.09 22.15
C PRO A 99 10.69 -7.23 23.33
N HIS A 100 11.58 -6.27 23.09
CA HIS A 100 12.06 -5.35 24.11
C HIS A 100 11.03 -4.27 24.48
N ILE A 101 10.01 -4.04 23.62
CA ILE A 101 8.95 -3.10 23.95
C ILE A 101 7.98 -3.73 24.94
N THR A 102 7.49 -2.93 25.89
CA THR A 102 6.42 -3.36 26.80
C THR A 102 5.13 -2.62 26.44
N PRO A 103 4.19 -3.23 25.68
CA PRO A 103 3.01 -2.54 25.13
C PRO A 103 2.21 -1.72 26.15
N LYS A 104 1.99 -2.28 27.35
CA LYS A 104 1.25 -1.62 28.44
C LYS A 104 1.92 -0.35 28.98
N LYS A 105 3.22 -0.18 28.79
CA LYS A 105 3.99 0.99 29.26
C LYS A 105 4.05 2.10 28.21
N ILE A 106 3.72 1.82 26.96
CA ILE A 106 3.79 2.79 25.87
C ILE A 106 2.60 3.76 25.96
N LYS A 107 2.92 5.04 26.15
CA LYS A 107 1.95 6.15 26.16
C LYS A 107 2.15 7.11 24.99
N THR A 108 3.35 7.12 24.43
CA THR A 108 3.76 7.96 23.31
C THR A 108 4.54 7.08 22.36
N LEU A 109 4.20 7.14 21.07
CA LEU A 109 4.99 6.56 20.00
C LEU A 109 6.00 7.62 19.56
N ASP A 110 7.30 7.36 19.73
CA ASP A 110 8.33 8.22 19.15
C ASP A 110 8.41 8.03 17.61
N PRO A 111 9.10 8.91 16.88
CA PRO A 111 9.13 8.87 15.41
C PRO A 111 9.61 7.54 14.83
N TRP A 112 10.66 6.94 15.41
CA TRP A 112 11.19 5.64 15.00
C TRP A 112 10.18 4.52 15.24
N MET A 113 9.54 4.50 16.42
CA MET A 113 8.45 3.54 16.67
C MET A 113 7.30 3.69 15.66
N ARG A 114 6.94 4.92 15.28
CA ARG A 114 5.87 5.16 14.30
C ARG A 114 6.23 4.67 12.90
N ILE A 115 7.45 4.94 12.39
CA ILE A 115 7.83 4.47 11.04
C ILE A 115 7.90 2.94 10.97
N HIS A 116 8.46 2.28 12.00
CA HIS A 116 8.45 0.81 12.07
C HIS A 116 7.03 0.26 12.18
N LEU A 117 6.14 0.91 12.94
CA LEU A 117 4.74 0.50 13.03
C LEU A 117 4.01 0.67 11.68
N MET A 118 4.27 1.75 10.92
CA MET A 118 3.72 1.94 9.56
C MET A 118 4.24 0.89 8.58
N ALA A 119 5.54 0.59 8.62
CA ALA A 119 6.12 -0.46 7.79
C ALA A 119 5.53 -1.84 8.11
N TRP A 120 5.40 -2.18 9.40
CA TRP A 120 4.75 -3.41 9.84
C TRP A 120 3.27 -3.49 9.43
N ARG A 121 2.54 -2.38 9.50
CA ARG A 121 1.15 -2.28 9.02
C ARG A 121 1.05 -2.55 7.51
N ALA A 122 1.99 -2.04 6.70
CA ALA A 122 2.02 -2.28 5.27
C ALA A 122 2.38 -3.73 4.92
N GLU A 123 3.32 -4.35 5.63
CA GLU A 123 3.63 -5.78 5.51
C GLU A 123 2.40 -6.66 5.85
N ASN A 124 1.66 -6.32 6.91
CA ASN A 124 0.41 -7.00 7.22
C ASN A 124 -0.67 -6.80 6.14
N ALA A 125 -0.74 -5.61 5.55
CA ALA A 125 -1.66 -5.33 4.44
C ALA A 125 -1.30 -6.15 3.19
N TYR A 126 -0.02 -6.30 2.89
CA TYR A 126 0.50 -7.18 1.84
C TYR A 126 0.04 -8.62 2.06
N GLN A 127 0.28 -9.17 3.27
CA GLN A 127 -0.13 -10.54 3.61
C GLN A 127 -1.65 -10.72 3.61
N ALA A 128 -2.41 -9.72 4.06
CA ALA A 128 -3.86 -9.78 4.04
C ALA A 128 -4.42 -9.83 2.61
N LEU A 129 -3.88 -9.02 1.68
CA LEU A 129 -4.26 -9.08 0.26
C LEU A 129 -3.87 -10.40 -0.38
N MET A 130 -2.66 -10.91 -0.11
CA MET A 130 -2.20 -12.24 -0.54
C MET A 130 -3.22 -13.32 -0.17
N ASN A 131 -3.64 -13.36 1.10
CA ASN A 131 -4.65 -14.29 1.59
C ASN A 131 -6.02 -14.07 0.91
N MET A 132 -6.42 -12.83 0.66
CA MET A 132 -7.66 -12.52 -0.07
C MET A 132 -7.62 -13.03 -1.52
N PHE A 133 -6.44 -13.06 -2.14
CA PHE A 133 -6.24 -13.57 -3.50
C PHE A 133 -6.01 -15.08 -3.55
N GLY A 134 -6.17 -15.78 -2.42
CA GLY A 134 -6.13 -17.24 -2.34
C GLY A 134 -4.72 -17.83 -2.21
N TRP A 135 -3.74 -17.02 -1.83
CA TRP A 135 -2.35 -17.48 -1.65
C TRP A 135 -2.02 -17.67 -0.17
N GLU A 136 -1.79 -18.91 0.24
CA GLU A 136 -1.29 -19.24 1.59
C GLU A 136 0.24 -19.13 1.68
N GLU A 137 0.93 -19.42 0.58
CA GLU A 137 2.37 -19.22 0.41
C GLU A 137 2.61 -18.12 -0.63
N ASP A 138 3.77 -17.45 -0.56
CA ASP A 138 4.17 -16.39 -1.49
C ASP A 138 4.61 -16.98 -2.86
N PRO A 139 3.77 -16.91 -3.91
CA PRO A 139 4.09 -17.45 -5.22
C PRO A 139 5.11 -16.57 -5.96
N PHE A 140 5.33 -15.34 -5.53
CA PHE A 140 6.28 -14.42 -6.15
C PHE A 140 7.70 -14.66 -5.65
N SER A 141 7.86 -15.33 -4.51
CA SER A 141 9.18 -15.64 -3.92
C SER A 141 10.14 -16.38 -4.84
N GLN A 142 9.62 -17.13 -5.82
CA GLN A 142 10.40 -17.85 -6.83
C GLN A 142 10.86 -16.98 -8.00
N LEU A 143 10.31 -15.77 -8.15
CA LEU A 143 10.68 -14.84 -9.21
C LEU A 143 12.08 -14.22 -8.93
N PRO A 144 12.75 -13.65 -9.95
CA PRO A 144 14.02 -12.98 -9.78
C PRO A 144 14.04 -11.94 -8.65
N THR A 145 15.18 -11.86 -7.94
CA THR A 145 15.44 -10.82 -6.93
C THR A 145 15.73 -9.47 -7.59
N GLU A 146 15.70 -8.40 -6.78
CA GLU A 146 16.03 -7.03 -7.21
C GLU A 146 17.39 -6.95 -7.91
N ASP A 147 18.41 -7.70 -7.46
CA ASP A 147 19.76 -7.70 -8.04
C ASP A 147 19.79 -7.99 -9.55
N VAL A 148 18.93 -8.91 -10.02
CA VAL A 148 18.83 -9.25 -11.45
C VAL A 148 18.38 -8.03 -12.25
N PHE A 149 17.45 -7.25 -11.71
CA PHE A 149 16.93 -6.06 -12.37
C PHE A 149 17.89 -4.86 -12.24
N ILE A 150 18.62 -4.75 -11.13
CA ILE A 150 19.71 -3.77 -10.99
C ILE A 150 20.80 -4.05 -12.02
N ASP A 151 21.17 -5.31 -12.22
CA ASP A 151 22.16 -5.72 -13.22
C ASP A 151 21.64 -5.44 -14.64
N ALA A 152 20.39 -5.82 -14.93
CA ALA A 152 19.74 -5.54 -16.21
C ALA A 152 19.70 -4.04 -16.55
N ALA A 153 19.43 -3.18 -15.56
CA ALA A 153 19.43 -1.74 -15.75
C ALA A 153 20.82 -1.17 -16.08
N LYS A 154 21.90 -1.83 -15.65
CA LYS A 154 23.30 -1.43 -15.91
C LYS A 154 23.85 -2.02 -17.20
N ASN A 155 23.51 -3.26 -17.51
CA ASN A 155 24.14 -4.06 -18.55
C ASN A 155 23.23 -4.35 -19.78
N GLY A 156 21.96 -3.93 -19.73
CA GLY A 156 20.99 -4.08 -20.81
C GLY A 156 19.91 -5.12 -20.51
N TRP A 157 18.64 -4.72 -20.67
CA TRP A 157 17.47 -5.53 -20.31
C TRP A 157 17.31 -6.80 -21.14
N SER A 158 17.56 -6.71 -22.44
CA SER A 158 17.20 -7.79 -23.38
C SER A 158 17.99 -9.09 -23.16
N GLU A 159 19.24 -9.02 -22.71
CA GLU A 159 20.10 -10.20 -22.51
C GLU A 159 19.82 -10.85 -21.16
N VAL A 160 19.72 -10.05 -20.09
CA VAL A 160 19.43 -10.54 -18.72
C VAL A 160 18.03 -11.14 -18.64
N LEU A 161 17.02 -10.50 -19.23
CA LEU A 161 15.67 -11.05 -19.26
C LEU A 161 15.60 -12.35 -20.07
N LYS A 162 16.26 -12.45 -21.24
CA LYS A 162 16.26 -13.71 -22.02
C LYS A 162 16.80 -14.89 -21.21
N GLN A 163 17.87 -14.70 -20.45
CA GLN A 163 18.49 -15.76 -19.63
C GLN A 163 17.59 -16.22 -18.47
N HIS A 164 16.84 -15.29 -17.86
CA HIS A 164 15.97 -15.61 -16.72
C HIS A 164 14.53 -16.00 -17.10
N TRP A 165 14.06 -15.68 -18.30
CA TRP A 165 12.64 -15.76 -18.69
C TRP A 165 12.33 -16.87 -19.69
N LEU A 166 13.31 -17.27 -20.52
CA LEU A 166 13.13 -18.31 -21.54
C LEU A 166 13.42 -19.73 -21.02
N ASP A 167 13.94 -19.88 -19.80
CA ASP A 167 14.07 -21.19 -19.14
C ASP A 167 12.73 -21.60 -18.50
N SER A 168 11.71 -21.69 -19.35
CA SER A 168 10.31 -21.99 -19.04
C SER A 168 10.08 -23.37 -18.38
N GLU A 169 11.13 -24.17 -18.20
CA GLU A 169 11.07 -25.54 -17.70
C GLU A 169 11.08 -25.65 -16.15
N LYS A 170 11.28 -24.55 -15.42
CA LYS A 170 11.40 -24.56 -13.94
C LYS A 170 10.18 -24.00 -13.17
N ARG A 171 8.99 -23.89 -13.78
CA ARG A 171 7.79 -23.43 -13.05
C ARG A 171 7.11 -24.58 -12.33
N LYS A 172 6.71 -24.37 -11.07
CA LYS A 172 5.81 -25.31 -10.38
C LYS A 172 4.50 -25.45 -11.17
N PRO A 173 3.97 -26.67 -11.36
CA PRO A 173 2.62 -26.88 -11.89
C PRO A 173 1.58 -26.09 -11.07
N GLY A 174 0.65 -25.41 -11.75
CA GLY A 174 -0.45 -24.67 -11.11
C GLY A 174 -0.25 -23.16 -10.93
N LEU A 175 0.93 -22.63 -11.25
CA LEU A 175 1.16 -21.18 -11.27
C LEU A 175 0.59 -20.57 -12.56
N PRO A 176 -0.13 -19.43 -12.50
CA PRO A 176 -0.56 -18.70 -13.69
C PRO A 176 0.59 -18.48 -14.67
N GLN A 177 0.30 -18.56 -15.98
CA GLN A 177 1.29 -18.39 -17.04
C GLN A 177 2.01 -17.04 -16.97
N TRP A 178 1.48 -16.08 -16.22
CA TRP A 178 2.08 -14.78 -16.05
C TRP A 178 1.85 -14.25 -14.63
N LEU A 179 2.87 -14.33 -13.76
CA LEU A 179 2.83 -13.81 -12.38
C LEU A 179 3.51 -12.44 -12.24
N GLY A 180 3.94 -11.84 -13.35
CA GLY A 180 4.78 -10.64 -13.33
C GLY A 180 6.28 -10.95 -13.38
N LEU A 181 7.11 -9.91 -13.17
CA LEU A 181 8.57 -10.01 -13.30
C LEU A 181 9.30 -10.36 -12.00
N GLY A 182 8.95 -9.74 -10.88
CA GLY A 182 9.74 -9.82 -9.64
C GLY A 182 8.95 -10.22 -8.40
N ARG A 183 9.66 -10.34 -7.28
CA ARG A 183 9.13 -10.90 -6.02
C ARG A 183 8.06 -10.05 -5.34
N HIS A 184 7.86 -8.81 -5.76
CA HIS A 184 7.03 -7.85 -5.03
C HIS A 184 5.66 -7.73 -5.70
N PHE A 185 4.81 -8.74 -5.50
CA PHE A 185 3.52 -8.88 -6.20
C PHE A 185 3.64 -8.95 -7.73
N GLY A 186 4.81 -9.34 -8.24
CA GLY A 186 5.12 -9.32 -9.67
C GLY A 186 5.95 -8.11 -10.07
N MET A 187 6.09 -7.08 -9.23
CA MET A 187 6.96 -5.94 -9.50
C MET A 187 8.44 -6.32 -9.32
N PRO A 188 9.36 -5.77 -10.14
CA PRO A 188 10.80 -5.95 -10.00
C PRO A 188 11.37 -5.46 -8.68
N MET A 189 10.92 -4.30 -8.21
CA MET A 189 11.43 -3.64 -7.01
C MET A 189 10.36 -3.55 -5.91
N LYS A 190 10.83 -3.41 -4.67
CA LYS A 190 9.97 -3.16 -3.51
C LYS A 190 9.07 -1.95 -3.71
N HIS A 191 7.89 -1.98 -3.09
CA HIS A 191 6.98 -0.84 -3.07
C HIS A 191 7.56 0.29 -2.23
N GLU A 192 7.28 1.54 -2.61
CA GLU A 192 7.91 2.70 -2.00
C GLU A 192 6.85 3.59 -1.33
N VAL A 193 7.12 4.04 -0.10
CA VAL A 193 6.20 4.89 0.67
C VAL A 193 6.95 6.07 1.26
N LEU A 194 6.45 7.28 1.05
CA LEU A 194 7.02 8.52 1.59
C LEU A 194 5.99 9.31 2.41
N LEU A 195 6.21 9.41 3.72
CA LEU A 195 5.29 10.08 4.65
C LEU A 195 5.94 11.34 5.25
N LEU A 196 5.50 12.51 4.83
CA LEU A 196 6.10 13.78 5.24
C LEU A 196 5.15 14.58 6.12
N ILE A 197 5.69 15.53 6.87
CA ILE A 197 4.86 16.53 7.54
C ILE A 197 4.47 17.62 6.54
N LYS A 198 5.46 18.18 5.83
CA LYS A 198 5.31 19.44 5.11
C LYS A 198 4.84 19.26 3.68
N GLU A 199 3.88 20.07 3.31
CA GLU A 199 3.34 20.14 1.95
C GLU A 199 4.42 20.47 0.90
N LYS A 200 5.28 21.44 1.21
CA LYS A 200 6.38 21.86 0.32
C LYS A 200 7.33 20.70 -0.05
N GLU A 201 7.59 19.80 0.90
CA GLU A 201 8.54 18.70 0.70
C GLU A 201 7.96 17.65 -0.25
N ILE A 202 6.68 17.30 -0.10
CA ILE A 202 6.04 16.38 -1.06
C ILE A 202 5.89 17.03 -2.45
N SER A 203 5.60 18.34 -2.54
CA SER A 203 5.54 19.03 -3.84
C SER A 203 6.88 19.06 -4.57
N ILE A 204 8.01 19.18 -3.85
CA ILE A 204 9.35 19.08 -4.45
C ILE A 204 9.53 17.69 -5.07
N MET A 205 9.21 16.64 -4.31
CA MET A 205 9.30 15.26 -4.79
C MET A 205 8.41 15.02 -6.01
N LYS A 206 7.17 15.49 -5.96
CA LYS A 206 6.22 15.31 -7.05
C LYS A 206 6.68 16.02 -8.32
N ARG A 207 7.10 17.28 -8.20
CA ARG A 207 7.59 18.06 -9.35
C ARG A 207 8.83 17.42 -9.98
N ASP A 208 9.79 17.02 -9.16
CA ASP A 208 11.12 16.65 -9.62
C ASP A 208 11.20 15.22 -10.16
N TYR A 209 10.39 14.28 -9.65
CA TYR A 209 10.47 12.87 -10.01
C TYR A 209 9.27 12.34 -10.82
N ILE A 210 8.10 12.97 -10.71
CA ILE A 210 6.88 12.51 -11.43
C ILE A 210 6.21 13.61 -12.27
N GLY A 211 6.67 14.86 -12.20
CA GLY A 211 6.18 15.96 -13.04
C GLY A 211 4.84 16.58 -12.60
N LEU A 212 4.36 16.30 -11.38
CA LEU A 212 3.11 16.86 -10.85
C LEU A 212 3.36 18.08 -9.96
N LEU A 213 2.49 19.08 -10.03
CA LEU A 213 2.67 20.37 -9.33
C LEU A 213 1.81 20.54 -8.08
N ASP A 214 0.82 19.68 -7.87
CA ASP A 214 -0.04 19.71 -6.71
C ASP A 214 0.61 19.00 -5.50
N SER A 215 0.02 19.17 -4.32
CA SER A 215 0.53 18.63 -3.06
C SER A 215 -0.34 17.53 -2.44
N HIS A 216 -1.38 17.09 -3.15
CA HIS A 216 -2.23 16.00 -2.72
C HIS A 216 -1.45 14.68 -2.68
N PRO A 217 -1.87 13.73 -1.82
CA PRO A 217 -1.32 12.39 -1.81
C PRO A 217 -1.36 11.80 -3.20
N GLN A 218 -0.30 11.09 -3.55
CA GLN A 218 -0.14 10.58 -4.90
C GLN A 218 0.31 9.13 -4.86
N ARG A 219 -0.39 8.30 -5.63
CA ARG A 219 0.08 6.99 -6.05
C ARG A 219 0.75 7.12 -7.41
N TRP A 220 1.89 6.47 -7.61
CA TRP A 220 2.61 6.55 -8.88
C TRP A 220 3.24 5.22 -9.23
N HIS A 221 3.28 4.92 -10.52
CA HIS A 221 4.03 3.81 -11.05
C HIS A 221 5.41 4.31 -11.47
N ASN A 222 6.45 3.95 -10.72
CA ASN A 222 7.82 4.30 -11.11
C ASN A 222 8.20 3.42 -12.30
N ASP A 223 8.78 4.01 -13.35
CA ASP A 223 9.30 3.26 -14.50
C ASP A 223 10.82 3.43 -14.57
N TRP A 224 11.54 2.38 -14.97
CA TRP A 224 12.86 2.57 -15.55
C TRP A 224 12.69 3.15 -16.94
N ARG A 225 13.28 4.32 -17.18
CA ARG A 225 13.45 4.85 -18.53
C ARG A 225 14.94 4.79 -18.89
N PRO A 226 15.46 3.67 -19.44
CA PRO A 226 16.70 3.73 -20.18
C PRO A 226 16.49 4.67 -21.37
N PHE A 227 17.44 5.57 -21.64
CA PHE A 227 17.36 6.44 -22.82
C PHE A 227 17.17 5.60 -24.09
N GLY A 228 15.98 5.65 -24.69
CA GLY A 228 15.67 5.00 -25.97
C GLY A 228 15.03 3.61 -25.91
N GLU A 229 14.75 3.06 -24.72
CA GLU A 229 13.95 1.83 -24.58
C GLU A 229 12.55 2.13 -24.01
N ASN A 230 11.60 1.22 -24.24
CA ASN A 230 10.28 1.31 -23.62
C ASN A 230 10.42 1.31 -22.09
N PRO A 231 9.62 2.11 -21.36
CA PRO A 231 9.66 2.12 -19.91
C PRO A 231 9.41 0.71 -19.35
N VAL A 232 10.27 0.27 -18.43
CA VAL A 232 10.09 -1.01 -17.73
C VAL A 232 9.56 -0.74 -16.33
N SER A 233 8.48 -1.43 -15.97
CA SER A 233 7.81 -1.30 -14.67
C SER A 233 8.80 -1.46 -13.50
N ARG A 234 8.85 -0.42 -12.67
CA ARG A 234 9.56 -0.19 -11.40
C ARG A 234 9.13 -0.99 -10.18
N SER A 235 8.28 -0.26 -9.50
CA SER A 235 7.77 -0.33 -8.16
C SER A 235 6.52 0.56 -8.16
N MET A 236 5.60 0.28 -7.26
CA MET A 236 4.52 1.22 -6.97
C MET A 236 4.98 2.15 -5.84
N TRP A 237 4.79 3.45 -6.04
CA TRP A 237 5.11 4.49 -5.07
C TRP A 237 3.84 5.12 -4.51
N PHE A 238 3.88 5.50 -3.24
CA PHE A 238 2.88 6.35 -2.61
C PHE A 238 3.56 7.42 -1.75
N GLY A 239 3.10 8.67 -1.88
CA GLY A 239 3.57 9.76 -1.04
C GLY A 239 2.45 10.64 -0.53
N LEU A 240 2.61 11.15 0.70
CA LEU A 240 1.69 12.13 1.29
C LEU A 240 2.41 13.10 2.23
N ALA A 241 1.86 14.30 2.36
CA ALA A 241 2.20 15.21 3.46
C ALA A 241 1.01 15.36 4.42
N THR A 242 1.25 15.29 5.73
CA THR A 242 0.14 15.43 6.70
C THR A 242 -0.53 16.80 6.64
N GLU A 243 0.20 17.84 6.22
CA GLU A 243 -0.35 19.19 6.04
C GLU A 243 -1.36 19.27 4.89
N SER A 244 -1.10 18.63 3.73
CA SER A 244 -2.02 18.70 2.58
C SER A 244 -3.36 18.03 2.87
N GLU A 245 -3.33 16.90 3.58
CA GLU A 245 -4.55 16.17 3.98
C GLU A 245 -5.11 16.58 5.34
N LYS A 246 -4.56 17.65 5.95
CA LYS A 246 -4.99 18.17 7.27
C LYS A 246 -5.03 17.06 8.34
N ILE A 247 -4.11 16.10 8.28
CA ILE A 247 -4.06 14.91 9.14
C ILE A 247 -3.58 15.30 10.54
N LYS A 248 -4.45 15.16 11.54
CA LYS A 248 -4.18 15.51 12.94
C LYS A 248 -4.12 14.31 13.89
N HIS A 249 -4.28 13.08 13.38
CA HIS A 249 -4.40 11.87 14.20
C HIS A 249 -3.61 10.71 13.60
N ASP A 250 -2.88 9.94 14.41
CA ASP A 250 -2.06 8.83 13.88
C ASP A 250 -2.88 7.74 13.18
N ARG A 251 -4.09 7.44 13.67
CA ARG A 251 -5.02 6.52 12.97
C ARG A 251 -5.52 7.07 11.63
N HIS A 252 -5.61 8.40 11.49
CA HIS A 252 -5.93 9.02 10.21
C HIS A 252 -4.76 8.86 9.24
N LEU A 253 -3.51 9.08 9.70
CA LEU A 253 -2.32 8.79 8.90
C LEU A 253 -2.23 7.31 8.50
N HIS A 254 -2.56 6.40 9.41
CA HIS A 254 -2.61 4.97 9.12
C HIS A 254 -3.64 4.69 8.02
N ASN A 255 -4.88 5.20 8.10
CA ASN A 255 -5.86 4.99 7.04
C ASN A 255 -5.46 5.63 5.71
N ALA A 256 -4.86 6.82 5.74
CA ALA A 256 -4.32 7.47 4.54
C ALA A 256 -3.29 6.57 3.84
N MET A 257 -2.33 6.02 4.61
CA MET A 257 -1.36 5.07 4.07
C MET A 257 -2.02 3.77 3.60
N LEU A 258 -2.87 3.17 4.44
CA LEU A 258 -3.47 1.86 4.19
C LEU A 258 -4.34 1.88 2.93
N HIS A 259 -5.19 2.89 2.76
CA HIS A 259 -6.04 3.04 1.56
C HIS A 259 -5.20 3.03 0.28
N ASN A 260 -4.17 3.84 0.26
CA ASN A 260 -3.34 4.05 -0.92
C ASN A 260 -2.40 2.87 -1.20
N VAL A 261 -1.79 2.30 -0.17
CA VAL A 261 -0.92 1.13 -0.29
C VAL A 261 -1.73 -0.07 -0.78
N ILE A 262 -2.94 -0.31 -0.27
CA ILE A 262 -3.79 -1.41 -0.74
C ILE A 262 -4.12 -1.26 -2.23
N ILE A 263 -4.44 -0.07 -2.70
CA ILE A 263 -4.68 0.18 -4.13
C ILE A 263 -3.41 -0.10 -4.93
N ASN A 264 -2.27 0.43 -4.50
CA ASN A 264 -0.97 0.16 -5.15
C ASN A 264 -0.64 -1.33 -5.20
N LEU A 265 -0.94 -2.09 -4.15
CA LEU A 265 -0.69 -3.53 -4.10
C LEU A 265 -1.62 -4.31 -5.02
N PHE A 266 -2.91 -3.94 -5.09
CA PHE A 266 -3.86 -4.55 -6.02
C PHE A 266 -3.52 -4.26 -7.48
N ASP A 267 -3.04 -3.05 -7.72
CA ASP A 267 -2.51 -2.62 -9.01
C ASP A 267 -1.24 -3.40 -9.36
N ALA A 268 -0.28 -3.45 -8.45
CA ALA A 268 0.98 -4.18 -8.59
C ALA A 268 0.80 -5.67 -8.82
N TYR A 269 -0.24 -6.29 -8.25
CA TYR A 269 -0.51 -7.72 -8.38
C TYR A 269 -0.46 -8.14 -9.84
N MET A 270 0.52 -8.98 -10.18
CA MET A 270 0.91 -9.32 -11.54
C MET A 270 1.39 -8.08 -12.33
N LEU A 271 2.48 -7.44 -11.86
CA LEU A 271 3.26 -6.40 -12.55
C LEU A 271 2.44 -5.25 -13.19
N TYR A 272 1.32 -4.82 -12.60
CA TYR A 272 0.65 -3.60 -13.08
C TYR A 272 0.44 -3.54 -14.63
N LEU A 273 0.11 -4.65 -15.29
CA LEU A 273 0.00 -4.66 -16.78
C LEU A 273 -1.02 -3.68 -17.32
N TYR A 274 -2.05 -3.44 -16.52
CA TYR A 274 -3.18 -2.61 -16.86
C TYR A 274 -3.87 -2.17 -15.57
N GLU A 275 -4.69 -1.15 -15.73
CA GLU A 275 -5.40 -0.55 -14.62
C GLU A 275 -6.58 -1.42 -14.17
N ALA A 276 -6.63 -1.77 -12.89
CA ALA A 276 -7.81 -2.45 -12.38
C ALA A 276 -9.05 -1.54 -12.43
N PRO A 277 -10.28 -2.10 -12.53
CA PRO A 277 -11.51 -1.29 -12.50
C PRO A 277 -11.52 -0.33 -11.30
N VAL A 278 -11.77 0.95 -11.55
CA VAL A 278 -11.64 2.02 -10.54
C VAL A 278 -12.53 1.78 -9.31
N TRP A 279 -13.74 1.26 -9.50
CA TRP A 279 -14.65 0.92 -8.41
C TRP A 279 -14.05 -0.17 -7.49
N MET A 280 -13.31 -1.13 -8.04
CA MET A 280 -12.63 -2.16 -7.24
C MET A 280 -11.43 -1.58 -6.50
N ARG A 281 -10.65 -0.69 -7.14
CA ARG A 281 -9.54 0.02 -6.48
C ARG A 281 -10.04 0.72 -5.21
N VAL A 282 -11.04 1.59 -5.34
CA VAL A 282 -11.62 2.30 -4.19
C VAL A 282 -12.29 1.35 -3.20
N GLY A 283 -12.95 0.29 -3.68
CA GLY A 283 -13.59 -0.71 -2.83
C GLY A 283 -12.61 -1.46 -1.94
N PHE A 284 -11.44 -1.85 -2.47
CA PHE A 284 -10.35 -2.45 -1.68
C PHE A 284 -9.78 -1.45 -0.68
N GLY A 285 -9.46 -0.22 -1.09
CA GLY A 285 -8.97 0.82 -0.18
C GLY A 285 -9.92 1.02 1.02
N HIS A 286 -11.22 1.10 0.74
CA HIS A 286 -12.27 1.24 1.76
C HIS A 286 -12.47 0.00 2.62
N TYR A 287 -12.36 -1.21 2.08
CA TYR A 287 -12.45 -2.45 2.87
C TYR A 287 -11.48 -2.43 4.05
N PHE A 288 -10.22 -2.10 3.77
CA PHE A 288 -9.17 -2.09 4.79
C PHE A 288 -9.28 -0.91 5.75
N THR A 289 -9.65 0.29 5.28
CA THR A 289 -9.80 1.45 6.17
C THR A 289 -11.01 1.35 7.09
N GLN A 290 -12.13 0.76 6.62
CA GLN A 290 -13.32 0.51 7.43
C GLN A 290 -13.06 -0.52 8.54
N ILE A 291 -12.26 -1.56 8.27
CA ILE A 291 -11.85 -2.53 9.29
C ILE A 291 -10.89 -1.89 10.30
N ASN A 292 -9.96 -1.06 9.83
CA ASN A 292 -8.99 -0.44 10.71
C ASN A 292 -9.61 0.64 11.60
N ASP A 293 -10.16 1.70 11.02
CA ASP A 293 -10.76 2.80 11.79
C ASP A 293 -11.79 3.58 10.96
N PRO A 294 -13.09 3.25 11.04
CA PRO A 294 -14.13 3.85 10.18
C PRO A 294 -14.38 5.33 10.48
N ARG A 295 -13.66 5.93 11.44
CA ARG A 295 -13.72 7.37 11.73
C ARG A 295 -12.96 8.22 10.70
N TYR A 296 -12.09 7.60 9.90
CA TYR A 296 -11.15 8.27 9.00
C TYR A 296 -11.22 7.65 7.60
N ASN A 297 -12.11 8.15 6.76
CA ASN A 297 -12.23 7.71 5.37
C ASN A 297 -11.25 8.49 4.48
N MET A 298 -10.83 7.86 3.38
CA MET A 298 -10.04 8.49 2.33
C MET A 298 -10.82 8.44 1.03
N TYR A 299 -10.86 9.53 0.29
CA TYR A 299 -11.58 9.60 -0.97
C TYR A 299 -10.60 9.87 -2.09
N ASP A 300 -10.72 9.12 -3.18
CA ASP A 300 -9.90 9.30 -4.36
C ASP A 300 -10.54 10.36 -5.27
N LEU A 301 -9.70 11.20 -5.85
CA LEU A 301 -10.10 12.35 -6.65
C LEU A 301 -9.23 12.39 -7.91
N ASP A 302 -9.81 12.82 -9.04
CA ASP A 302 -9.01 13.16 -10.22
C ASP A 302 -8.35 14.53 -10.02
N GLU A 303 -7.27 14.79 -10.76
CA GLU A 303 -6.59 16.08 -10.77
C GLU A 303 -7.57 17.22 -11.08
N GLY A 304 -7.65 18.22 -10.19
CA GLY A 304 -8.56 19.36 -10.32
C GLY A 304 -9.99 19.12 -9.79
N SER A 305 -10.28 17.95 -9.22
CA SER A 305 -11.58 17.69 -8.57
C SER A 305 -11.69 18.39 -7.21
N THR A 306 -12.91 18.81 -6.86
CA THR A 306 -13.21 19.39 -5.53
C THR A 306 -13.46 18.30 -4.47
N GLU A 307 -13.11 18.58 -3.21
CA GLU A 307 -13.47 17.72 -2.07
C GLU A 307 -14.99 17.41 -2.04
N PHE A 308 -15.37 16.19 -1.67
CA PHE A 308 -16.76 15.79 -1.51
C PHE A 308 -17.43 16.57 -0.37
N SER A 309 -18.64 17.08 -0.60
CA SER A 309 -19.46 17.72 0.44
C SER A 309 -20.07 16.72 1.43
N GLU A 310 -20.22 15.46 1.00
CA GLU A 310 -20.79 14.37 1.79
C GLU A 310 -19.67 13.47 2.35
N ASP A 311 -19.57 13.41 3.68
CA ASP A 311 -18.76 12.43 4.42
C ASP A 311 -19.61 11.85 5.56
N SER A 312 -19.64 10.53 5.65
CA SER A 312 -20.32 9.81 6.73
C SER A 312 -19.39 8.77 7.31
N LYS A 313 -19.44 8.63 8.63
CA LYS A 313 -18.75 7.56 9.38
C LYS A 313 -19.63 6.34 9.59
N GLU A 314 -20.91 6.41 9.18
CA GLU A 314 -21.91 5.37 9.38
C GLU A 314 -22.20 4.61 8.07
N TRP A 315 -21.17 4.03 7.43
CA TRP A 315 -21.29 3.44 6.08
C TRP A 315 -22.33 2.31 6.00
N VAL A 316 -22.46 1.49 7.04
CA VAL A 316 -23.52 0.46 7.13
C VAL A 316 -24.91 1.08 7.06
N LYS A 317 -25.11 2.24 7.70
CA LYS A 317 -26.39 2.96 7.66
C LYS A 317 -26.61 3.60 6.28
N SER A 318 -25.56 4.19 5.70
CA SER A 318 -25.61 4.76 4.36
C SER A 318 -26.02 3.71 3.33
N ILE A 319 -25.39 2.54 3.33
CA ILE A 319 -25.71 1.50 2.34
C ILE A 319 -27.11 0.90 2.50
N LYS A 320 -27.56 0.70 3.75
CA LYS A 320 -28.96 0.28 4.00
C LYS A 320 -29.95 1.33 3.49
N SER A 321 -29.64 2.62 3.63
CA SER A 321 -30.48 3.68 3.09
C SER A 321 -30.51 3.68 1.55
N ILE A 322 -29.36 3.47 0.89
CA ILE A 322 -29.27 3.40 -0.58
C ILE A 322 -30.14 2.26 -1.11
N VAL A 323 -30.00 1.06 -0.52
CA VAL A 323 -30.80 -0.11 -0.90
C VAL A 323 -32.30 0.11 -0.63
N ALA A 324 -32.67 0.66 0.53
CA ALA A 324 -34.07 0.89 0.88
C ALA A 324 -34.76 1.90 -0.06
N LYS A 325 -34.03 2.93 -0.52
CA LYS A 325 -34.54 3.94 -1.47
C LYS A 325 -34.53 3.47 -2.92
N LYS A 326 -33.88 2.34 -3.22
CA LYS A 326 -33.63 1.83 -4.58
C LYS A 326 -32.74 2.78 -5.41
N ASP A 327 -31.90 3.56 -4.76
CA ASP A 327 -30.91 4.46 -5.39
C ASP A 327 -29.60 3.73 -5.72
N VAL A 328 -29.69 2.43 -6.00
CA VAL A 328 -28.53 1.54 -6.19
C VAL A 328 -27.89 1.76 -7.55
N LEU A 329 -26.56 1.96 -7.59
CA LEU A 329 -25.77 2.00 -8.82
C LEU A 329 -25.63 0.61 -9.45
N GLY A 330 -25.33 -0.40 -8.63
CA GLY A 330 -25.20 -1.79 -9.06
C GLY A 330 -23.92 -2.10 -9.82
N PHE A 331 -23.64 -3.39 -10.08
CA PHE A 331 -22.39 -3.80 -10.73
C PHE A 331 -22.22 -3.23 -12.14
N VAL A 332 -23.31 -3.05 -12.89
CA VAL A 332 -23.25 -2.53 -14.27
C VAL A 332 -22.78 -1.08 -14.29
N SER A 333 -23.33 -0.22 -13.43
CA SER A 333 -22.98 1.21 -13.42
C SER A 333 -21.56 1.41 -12.88
N LEU A 334 -21.22 0.72 -11.79
CA LEU A 334 -19.85 0.74 -11.24
C LEU A 334 -18.81 0.24 -12.25
N GLY A 335 -19.11 -0.86 -12.96
CA GLY A 335 -18.20 -1.43 -13.95
C GLY A 335 -17.96 -0.56 -15.19
N LYS A 336 -18.79 0.46 -15.42
CA LYS A 336 -18.63 1.45 -16.50
C LYS A 336 -17.79 2.65 -16.12
N MET A 337 -17.54 2.89 -14.83
CA MET A 337 -16.72 4.01 -14.38
C MET A 337 -15.28 3.85 -14.87
N ARG A 338 -14.64 4.96 -15.23
CA ARG A 338 -13.33 4.99 -15.90
C ARG A 338 -12.26 5.69 -15.07
N SER A 339 -12.63 6.75 -14.35
CA SER A 339 -11.70 7.53 -13.54
C SER A 339 -12.23 7.76 -12.12
N TYR A 340 -11.43 8.36 -11.26
CA TYR A 340 -11.87 8.65 -9.89
C TYR A 340 -12.91 9.78 -9.87
N GLY A 341 -12.93 10.65 -10.88
CA GLY A 341 -13.95 11.68 -11.07
C GLY A 341 -15.37 11.12 -11.28
N ASP A 342 -15.50 9.87 -11.71
CA ASP A 342 -16.80 9.18 -11.81
C ASP A 342 -17.32 8.67 -10.45
N ILE A 343 -16.44 8.58 -9.44
CA ILE A 343 -16.73 7.94 -8.15
C ILE A 343 -17.28 8.98 -7.18
N ASN A 344 -18.60 9.08 -7.10
CA ASN A 344 -19.25 9.87 -6.06
C ASN A 344 -19.27 9.13 -4.69
N PHE A 345 -19.78 9.80 -3.65
CA PHE A 345 -19.90 9.22 -2.31
C PHE A 345 -20.66 7.87 -2.30
N ASN A 346 -21.79 7.76 -2.99
CA ASN A 346 -22.55 6.50 -3.07
C ASN A 346 -21.75 5.41 -3.77
N ALA A 347 -21.00 5.75 -4.82
CA ALA A 347 -20.13 4.81 -5.52
C ALA A 347 -19.02 4.27 -4.62
N HIS A 348 -18.43 5.10 -3.75
CA HIS A 348 -17.48 4.63 -2.74
C HIS A 348 -18.12 3.64 -1.75
N VAL A 349 -19.29 3.98 -1.20
CA VAL A 349 -20.00 3.14 -0.23
C VAL A 349 -20.45 1.81 -0.86
N GLU A 350 -21.03 1.85 -2.07
CA GLU A 350 -21.41 0.64 -2.79
C GLU A 350 -20.20 -0.23 -3.13
N SER A 351 -19.12 0.37 -3.64
CA SER A 351 -17.88 -0.36 -3.99
C SER A 351 -17.30 -1.11 -2.79
N TRP A 352 -17.19 -0.44 -1.63
CA TRP A 352 -16.80 -1.07 -0.38
C TRP A 352 -17.71 -2.24 -0.04
N SER A 353 -19.01 -2.00 0.00
CA SER A 353 -19.97 -3.02 0.44
C SER A 353 -20.00 -4.24 -0.49
N LYS A 354 -19.75 -4.04 -1.78
CA LYS A 354 -19.67 -5.12 -2.78
C LYS A 354 -18.38 -5.91 -2.63
N ILE A 355 -17.24 -5.28 -2.38
CA ILE A 355 -15.99 -6.00 -2.08
C ILE A 355 -16.15 -6.85 -0.80
N VAL A 356 -16.72 -6.28 0.27
CA VAL A 356 -17.02 -7.01 1.51
C VAL A 356 -17.92 -8.21 1.21
N PHE A 357 -19.07 -7.98 0.58
CA PHE A 357 -20.04 -9.01 0.25
C PHE A 357 -19.43 -10.14 -0.57
N MET A 358 -18.74 -9.82 -1.66
CA MET A 358 -18.18 -10.82 -2.56
C MET A 358 -17.15 -11.70 -1.85
N TYR A 359 -16.29 -11.08 -1.03
CA TYR A 359 -15.28 -11.78 -0.24
C TYR A 359 -15.90 -12.66 0.87
N GLU A 360 -16.85 -12.12 1.62
CA GLU A 360 -17.53 -12.84 2.71
C GLU A 360 -18.45 -13.96 2.21
N HIS A 361 -19.07 -13.78 1.03
CA HIS A 361 -19.96 -14.77 0.44
C HIS A 361 -19.22 -16.07 0.13
N ASN A 362 -18.05 -15.98 -0.51
CA ASN A 362 -17.19 -17.13 -0.75
C ASN A 362 -15.76 -16.69 -1.09
N ARG A 363 -14.80 -17.01 -0.23
CA ARG A 363 -13.40 -16.59 -0.36
C ARG A 363 -12.68 -17.21 -1.56
N GLU A 364 -12.92 -18.49 -1.85
CA GLU A 364 -12.30 -19.19 -2.99
C GLU A 364 -12.80 -18.62 -4.32
N LYS A 365 -14.11 -18.38 -4.43
CA LYS A 365 -14.71 -17.72 -5.61
C LYS A 365 -14.20 -16.29 -5.75
N PHE A 366 -13.99 -15.57 -4.64
CA PHE A 366 -13.42 -14.23 -4.66
C PHE A 366 -12.01 -14.24 -5.22
N ALA A 367 -11.14 -15.10 -4.70
CA ALA A 367 -9.78 -15.29 -5.20
C ALA A 367 -9.77 -15.62 -6.71
N LYS A 368 -10.60 -16.57 -7.14
CA LYS A 368 -10.78 -16.91 -8.56
C LYS A 368 -11.23 -15.72 -9.39
N TRP A 369 -12.19 -14.93 -8.90
CA TRP A 369 -12.70 -13.76 -9.60
C TRP A 369 -11.63 -12.69 -9.79
N ILE A 370 -10.85 -12.39 -8.75
CA ILE A 370 -9.72 -11.47 -8.84
C ILE A 370 -8.67 -11.98 -9.84
N LEU A 371 -8.34 -13.28 -9.79
CA LEU A 371 -7.38 -13.86 -10.73
C LEU A 371 -7.86 -13.77 -12.19
N LEU A 372 -9.13 -14.06 -12.46
CA LEU A 372 -9.71 -13.92 -13.81
C LEU A 372 -9.70 -12.49 -14.31
N LEU A 373 -10.00 -11.53 -13.43
CA LEU A 373 -9.92 -10.11 -13.74
C LEU A 373 -8.48 -9.68 -14.02
N LYS A 374 -7.53 -10.14 -13.19
CA LYS A 374 -6.10 -9.77 -13.24
C LYS A 374 -5.28 -10.55 -14.28
N ASN A 375 -5.86 -11.57 -14.91
CA ASN A 375 -5.30 -12.27 -16.06
C ASN A 375 -5.93 -11.86 -17.40
N ASN A 376 -6.78 -10.84 -17.42
CA ASN A 376 -7.42 -10.37 -18.65
C ASN A 376 -6.95 -8.93 -18.97
N PRO A 377 -6.06 -8.74 -19.96
CA PRO A 377 -5.51 -7.42 -20.29
C PRO A 377 -6.58 -6.41 -20.72
N ASP A 378 -7.73 -6.89 -21.19
CA ASP A 378 -8.86 -6.05 -21.56
C ASP A 378 -9.71 -5.66 -20.34
N ALA A 379 -9.46 -6.16 -19.13
CA ALA A 379 -10.38 -6.00 -18.00
C ALA A 379 -10.54 -4.55 -17.51
N THR A 380 -9.55 -3.69 -17.76
CA THR A 380 -9.63 -2.25 -17.45
C THR A 380 -10.88 -1.68 -18.05
N ALA A 381 -11.81 -1.27 -17.20
CA ALA A 381 -13.02 -0.61 -17.66
C ALA A 381 -13.90 -1.48 -18.61
N ASN A 382 -13.55 -2.72 -18.91
CA ASN A 382 -14.33 -3.54 -19.82
C ASN A 382 -15.40 -4.29 -19.04
N LEU A 383 -16.64 -3.85 -19.24
CA LEU A 383 -17.78 -4.42 -18.55
C LEU A 383 -18.00 -5.90 -18.92
N ASP A 384 -17.70 -6.29 -20.15
CA ASP A 384 -17.87 -7.68 -20.59
C ASP A 384 -16.79 -8.61 -20.04
N ALA A 385 -15.56 -8.12 -19.88
CA ALA A 385 -14.51 -8.82 -19.15
C ALA A 385 -14.92 -9.04 -17.68
N GLN A 386 -15.40 -7.99 -17.02
CA GLN A 386 -15.90 -8.08 -15.64
C GLN A 386 -17.07 -9.05 -15.51
N ARG A 387 -18.02 -9.02 -16.45
CA ARG A 387 -19.19 -9.90 -16.48
C ARG A 387 -18.78 -11.37 -16.63
N ARG A 388 -17.88 -11.66 -17.57
CA ARG A 388 -17.37 -13.02 -17.80
C ARG A 388 -16.63 -13.54 -16.57
N ALA A 389 -15.76 -12.73 -15.97
CA ALA A 389 -15.03 -13.11 -14.77
C ALA A 389 -15.98 -13.43 -13.60
N LEU A 390 -17.02 -12.61 -13.40
CA LEU A 390 -18.02 -12.85 -12.36
C LEU A 390 -18.83 -14.13 -12.63
N GLN A 391 -19.31 -14.32 -13.86
CA GLN A 391 -20.07 -15.49 -14.25
C GLN A 391 -19.26 -16.77 -14.08
N GLU A 392 -17.99 -16.77 -14.45
CA GLU A 392 -17.11 -17.93 -14.34
C GLU A 392 -16.72 -18.26 -12.89
N ALA A 393 -16.52 -17.24 -12.05
CA ALA A 393 -16.16 -17.44 -10.65
C ALA A 393 -17.37 -17.78 -9.76
N TYR A 394 -18.47 -17.05 -9.90
CA TYR A 394 -19.63 -17.16 -9.01
C TYR A 394 -20.81 -17.92 -9.60
N GLY A 395 -20.92 -18.01 -10.93
CA GLY A 395 -22.10 -18.52 -11.61
C GLY A 395 -23.20 -17.48 -11.78
N TRP A 396 -22.92 -16.20 -11.48
CA TRP A 396 -23.91 -15.13 -11.46
C TRP A 396 -23.75 -14.15 -12.61
N SER A 397 -24.89 -13.71 -13.14
CA SER A 397 -24.99 -12.44 -13.85
C SER A 397 -24.84 -11.26 -12.88
N PHE A 398 -24.56 -10.06 -13.39
CA PHE A 398 -24.51 -8.86 -12.56
C PHE A 398 -25.82 -8.60 -11.81
N MET A 399 -26.96 -8.85 -12.44
CA MET A 399 -28.28 -8.65 -11.83
C MET A 399 -28.48 -9.60 -10.63
N GLN A 400 -28.14 -10.88 -10.79
CA GLN A 400 -28.18 -11.85 -9.68
C GLN A 400 -27.23 -11.46 -8.55
N ALA A 401 -26.02 -10.99 -8.88
CA ALA A 401 -25.07 -10.52 -7.87
C ALA A 401 -25.59 -9.27 -7.12
N ASP A 402 -26.28 -8.35 -7.81
CA ASP A 402 -26.92 -7.20 -7.18
C ASP A 402 -28.07 -7.62 -6.25
N GLU A 403 -28.88 -8.61 -6.62
CA GLU A 403 -29.97 -9.16 -5.79
C GLU A 403 -29.45 -9.85 -4.52
N GLU A 404 -28.43 -10.70 -4.66
CA GLU A 404 -27.78 -11.38 -3.54
C GLU A 404 -27.10 -10.38 -2.60
N TRP A 405 -26.41 -9.38 -3.17
CA TRP A 405 -25.79 -8.29 -2.42
C TRP A 405 -26.84 -7.48 -1.64
N ALA A 406 -27.94 -7.09 -2.27
CA ALA A 406 -29.00 -6.33 -1.59
C ALA A 406 -29.62 -7.14 -0.44
N THR A 407 -29.79 -8.45 -0.63
CA THR A 407 -30.25 -9.38 0.42
C THR A 407 -29.27 -9.41 1.60
N TRP A 408 -27.96 -9.44 1.33
CA TRP A 408 -26.92 -9.34 2.35
C TRP A 408 -26.94 -7.98 3.08
N VAL A 409 -27.06 -6.86 2.37
CA VAL A 409 -27.14 -5.51 2.96
C VAL A 409 -28.32 -5.40 3.95
N ASN A 410 -29.47 -5.99 3.60
CA ASN A 410 -30.64 -5.98 4.47
C ASN A 410 -30.39 -6.71 5.80
N LYS A 411 -29.51 -7.72 5.83
CA LYS A 411 -29.11 -8.47 7.03
C LYS A 411 -28.05 -7.77 7.88
N LEU A 412 -27.37 -6.74 7.36
CA LEU A 412 -26.35 -6.02 8.12
C LEU A 412 -26.93 -5.36 9.38
N VAL A 413 -26.21 -5.50 10.49
CA VAL A 413 -26.55 -4.85 11.76
C VAL A 413 -25.89 -3.48 11.79
N VAL A 414 -26.69 -2.42 11.98
CA VAL A 414 -26.15 -1.08 12.20
C VAL A 414 -25.50 -1.05 13.59
N PRO A 415 -24.20 -0.73 13.70
CA PRO A 415 -23.54 -0.64 15.01
C PRO A 415 -24.25 0.37 15.91
N LYS A 416 -24.50 0.00 17.17
CA LYS A 416 -25.01 0.95 18.17
C LYS A 416 -23.87 1.90 18.54
N LYS A 417 -24.20 3.20 18.62
CA LYS A 417 -23.25 4.27 18.96
C LYS A 417 -22.62 4.10 20.33
#